data_AF-A0A7C4CPY0-F1
#
_entry.id   AF-A0A7C4CPY0-F1
#
_cell.length_a   1.000
_cell.length_b   1.000
_cell.length_c   1.000
_cell.angle_alpha   90.00
_cell.angle_beta   90.00
_cell.angle_gamma   90.00
#
_symmetry.space_group_name_H-M   'P 1'
#
loop_
_entity.id
_entity.type
_entity.pdbx_description
1 polymer ?
#
loop_
_entity_poly.entity_id
_entity_poly.type
_entity_poly.pdbx_seq_one_letter_code
_entity_poly.pdbx_strand_id
1 'polypeptide(L)'
;MSGQFKPTVFADVRESMDVKDYLRQFGCEVLEKTLAPADYVVAENYAVERKEIHDFFRSVFDGRLFEQAERLAETYENACLVVEGDVVSAAKCLQTPQAFWGALA
;
A
#
# COMPACT_ATOMS: atom_id res chain seq x y z
N MET A 1 -15.20 -24.36 -21.93
CA MET A 1 -14.92 -22.92 -21.78
C MET A 1 -14.29 -22.72 -20.41
N SER A 2 -12.97 -22.61 -20.33
CA SER A 2 -12.31 -22.22 -19.08
C SER A 2 -12.71 -20.77 -18.79
N GLY A 3 -13.54 -20.55 -17.77
CA GLY A 3 -13.86 -19.19 -17.33
C GLY A 3 -12.57 -18.43 -17.09
N GLN A 4 -12.39 -17.31 -17.77
CA GLN A 4 -11.21 -16.46 -17.61
C GLN A 4 -11.17 -16.01 -16.15
N PHE A 5 -10.13 -16.43 -15.42
CA PHE A 5 -9.95 -16.03 -14.02
C PHE A 5 -9.94 -14.50 -13.94
N LYS A 6 -10.87 -13.95 -13.16
CA LYS A 6 -11.04 -12.51 -12.96
C LYS A 6 -10.82 -12.23 -11.46
N PRO A 7 -9.62 -11.80 -11.05
CA PRO A 7 -9.34 -11.51 -9.64
C PRO A 7 -10.27 -10.40 -9.15
N THR A 8 -10.83 -10.55 -7.94
CA THR A 8 -11.59 -9.48 -7.27
C THR A 8 -10.66 -8.74 -6.31
N VAL A 9 -10.60 -7.42 -6.43
CA VAL A 9 -9.85 -6.53 -5.55
C VAL A 9 -10.83 -5.60 -4.87
N PHE A 10 -10.80 -5.55 -3.53
CA PHE A 10 -11.48 -4.50 -2.79
C PHE A 10 -10.55 -3.30 -2.66
N ALA A 11 -10.97 -2.13 -3.12
CA ALA A 11 -10.20 -0.89 -3.02
C ALA A 11 -10.88 0.07 -2.05
N ASP A 12 -10.10 0.78 -1.25
CA ASP A 12 -10.63 1.81 -0.36
C ASP A 12 -11.27 2.94 -1.20
N VAL A 13 -12.40 3.47 -0.73
CA VAL A 13 -13.09 4.58 -1.40
C VAL A 13 -12.23 5.85 -1.51
N ARG A 14 -11.27 6.04 -0.60
CA ARG A 14 -10.35 7.19 -0.57
C ARG A 14 -9.22 7.08 -1.60
N GLU A 15 -8.97 5.89 -2.14
CA GLU A 15 -7.91 5.69 -3.13
C GLU A 15 -8.23 6.36 -4.46
N SER A 16 -7.16 6.70 -5.20
CA SER A 16 -7.27 7.38 -6.50
C SER A 16 -8.04 6.56 -7.53
N MET A 17 -8.81 7.23 -8.39
CA MET A 17 -9.53 6.54 -9.47
C MET A 17 -8.56 5.93 -10.50
N ASP A 18 -7.41 6.56 -10.73
CA ASP A 18 -6.42 6.12 -11.71
C ASP A 18 -5.93 4.69 -11.42
N VAL A 19 -5.57 4.38 -10.16
CA VAL A 19 -5.13 3.03 -9.77
C VAL A 19 -6.26 2.01 -9.94
N LYS A 20 -7.48 2.37 -9.53
CA LYS A 20 -8.66 1.50 -9.70
C LYS A 20 -8.92 1.19 -11.16
N ASP A 21 -8.76 2.18 -12.05
CA ASP A 21 -8.95 2.01 -13.48
C ASP A 21 -7.85 1.16 -14.12
N TYR A 22 -6.58 1.33 -13.72
CA TYR A 22 -5.51 0.43 -14.17
C TYR A 22 -5.77 -1.02 -13.75
N LEU A 23 -6.20 -1.26 -12.50
CA LEU A 23 -6.57 -2.61 -12.04
C LEU A 23 -7.69 -3.22 -12.90
N ARG A 24 -8.72 -2.43 -13.25
CA ARG A 24 -9.80 -2.87 -14.15
C ARG A 24 -9.27 -3.20 -15.55
N GLN A 25 -8.38 -2.37 -16.09
CA GLN A 25 -7.74 -2.60 -17.40
C GLN A 25 -6.87 -3.86 -17.42
N PHE A 26 -6.24 -4.21 -16.30
CA PHE A 26 -5.50 -5.47 -16.13
C PHE A 26 -6.40 -6.68 -15.89
N GLY A 27 -7.72 -6.51 -15.92
CA GLY A 27 -8.68 -7.61 -15.87
C GLY A 27 -9.20 -7.93 -14.46
N CYS A 28 -8.92 -7.09 -13.46
CA CYS A 28 -9.51 -7.26 -12.13
C CYS A 28 -10.96 -6.78 -12.09
N GLU A 29 -11.77 -7.41 -11.25
CA GLU A 29 -13.00 -6.81 -10.74
C GLU A 29 -12.67 -5.95 -9.53
N VAL A 30 -12.85 -4.64 -9.64
CA VAL A 30 -12.56 -3.69 -8.55
C VAL A 30 -13.86 -3.29 -7.86
N LEU A 31 -13.97 -3.60 -6.57
CA LEU A 31 -15.11 -3.27 -5.71
C LEU A 31 -14.67 -2.22 -4.68
N GLU A 32 -15.32 -1.06 -4.67
CA GLU A 32 -14.99 0.01 -3.73
C GLU A 32 -15.69 -0.20 -2.40
N LYS A 33 -14.93 -0.15 -1.30
CA LYS A 33 -15.43 -0.29 0.09
C LYS A 33 -14.66 0.65 1.00
N THR A 34 -15.24 1.03 2.15
CA THR A 34 -14.43 1.66 3.20
C THR A 34 -13.62 0.57 3.88
N LEU A 35 -12.30 0.66 3.79
CA LEU A 35 -11.34 -0.29 4.34
C LEU A 35 -10.52 0.38 5.45
N ALA A 36 -10.13 -0.42 6.44
CA ALA A 36 -9.14 -0.04 7.42
C ALA A 36 -8.56 -1.32 8.03
N PRO A 37 -7.23 -1.42 8.24
CA PRO A 37 -6.24 -0.38 8.04
C PRO A 37 -5.69 -0.24 6.61
N ALA A 38 -6.01 -1.16 5.68
CA ALA A 38 -5.40 -1.22 4.34
C ALA A 38 -6.14 -0.42 3.25
N ASP A 39 -5.41 -0.07 2.19
CA ASP A 39 -5.93 0.58 0.99
C ASP A 39 -6.53 -0.41 -0.02
N TYR A 40 -5.98 -1.62 -0.12
CA TYR A 40 -6.49 -2.67 -1.01
C TYR A 40 -6.49 -4.04 -0.32
N VAL A 41 -7.52 -4.85 -0.56
CA VAL A 41 -7.57 -6.27 -0.17
C VAL A 41 -7.67 -7.11 -1.44
N VAL A 42 -6.66 -7.93 -1.70
CA VAL A 42 -6.45 -8.62 -2.98
C VAL A 42 -6.79 -10.11 -2.93
N ALA A 43 -6.88 -10.68 -1.72
CA ALA A 43 -7.41 -12.01 -1.45
C ALA A 43 -7.81 -12.11 0.04
N GLU A 44 -8.38 -13.24 0.45
CA GLU A 44 -8.63 -13.52 1.87
C GLU A 44 -7.30 -13.45 2.65
N ASN A 45 -7.24 -12.58 3.66
CA ASN A 45 -6.05 -12.29 4.47
C ASN A 45 -4.85 -11.66 3.74
N TYR A 46 -5.01 -11.20 2.48
CA TYR A 46 -3.96 -10.47 1.75
C TYR A 46 -4.35 -9.01 1.56
N ALA A 47 -3.53 -8.11 2.09
CA ALA A 47 -3.76 -6.68 2.04
C ALA A 47 -2.54 -5.91 1.51
N VAL A 48 -2.82 -4.79 0.86
CA VAL A 48 -1.82 -3.85 0.36
C VAL A 48 -2.12 -2.47 0.91
N GLU A 49 -1.13 -1.87 1.56
CA GLU A 49 -1.09 -0.45 1.92
C GLU A 49 -0.24 0.27 0.87
N ARG A 50 -0.77 1.33 0.27
CA ARG A 50 -0.03 2.16 -0.70
C ARG A 50 0.51 3.38 0.03
N LYS A 51 1.74 3.78 -0.28
CA LYS A 51 2.31 4.99 0.33
C LYS A 51 3.24 5.70 -0.63
N GLU A 52 2.97 6.97 -0.87
CA GLU A 52 3.91 7.82 -1.61
C GLU A 52 5.19 7.99 -0.80
N ILE A 53 6.33 8.07 -1.49
CA ILE A 53 7.66 8.09 -0.85
C ILE A 53 7.81 9.23 0.17
N HIS A 54 7.21 10.39 -0.10
CA HIS A 54 7.26 11.55 0.80
C HIS A 54 6.45 11.31 2.08
N ASP A 55 5.27 10.68 1.96
CA ASP A 55 4.44 10.29 3.09
C ASP A 55 5.08 9.16 3.90
N PHE A 56 5.73 8.23 3.21
CA PHE A 56 6.53 7.18 3.86
C PHE A 56 7.59 7.81 4.76
N PHE A 57 8.43 8.71 4.24
CA PHE A 57 9.45 9.38 5.04
C PHE A 57 8.87 10.13 6.24
N ARG A 58 7.82 10.90 6.00
CA ARG A 58 7.15 11.64 7.07
C ARG A 58 6.61 10.68 8.15
N SER A 59 6.01 9.57 7.76
CA SER A 59 5.47 8.58 8.69
C SER A 59 6.55 7.86 9.50
N VAL A 60 7.75 7.67 8.93
CA VAL A 60 8.92 7.16 9.66
C VAL A 60 9.36 8.17 10.73
N PHE A 61 9.57 9.44 10.36
CA PHE A 61 10.02 10.46 11.31
C PHE A 61 9.00 10.74 12.42
N ASP A 62 7.71 10.68 12.09
CA ASP A 62 6.62 10.87 13.04
C ASP A 62 6.30 9.60 13.85
N GLY A 63 6.96 8.46 13.59
CA GLY A 63 6.71 7.17 14.23
C GLY A 63 5.44 6.43 13.79
N ARG A 64 4.54 7.10 13.06
CA ARG A 64 3.24 6.58 12.60
C ARG A 64 3.33 5.36 11.69
N LEU A 65 4.44 5.18 10.98
CA LEU A 65 4.62 4.02 10.10
C LEU A 65 4.49 2.70 10.88
N PHE A 66 5.08 2.63 12.07
CA PHE A 66 5.12 1.40 12.86
C PHE A 66 3.75 1.04 13.43
N GLU A 67 2.97 2.03 13.88
CA GLU A 67 1.58 1.83 14.31
C GLU A 67 0.69 1.33 13.16
N GLN A 68 0.91 1.83 11.94
CA GLN A 68 0.19 1.35 10.76
C GLN A 68 0.59 -0.09 10.40
N ALA A 69 1.89 -0.40 10.44
CA ALA A 69 2.40 -1.73 10.18
C ALA A 69 1.89 -2.76 11.20
N GLU A 70 1.85 -2.41 12.49
CA GLU A 70 1.29 -3.24 13.55
C GLU A 70 -0.18 -3.54 13.28
N ARG A 71 -1.00 -2.51 13.04
CA ARG A 71 -2.43 -2.69 12.74
C ARG A 71 -2.67 -3.55 11.50
N LEU A 72 -1.85 -3.40 10.45
CA LEU A 72 -1.92 -4.21 9.24
C LEU A 72 -1.61 -5.68 9.56
N ALA A 73 -0.53 -5.95 10.31
CA ALA A 73 -0.11 -7.29 10.70
C ALA A 73 -1.09 -7.99 11.65
N GLU A 74 -1.77 -7.23 12.52
CA GLU A 74 -2.84 -7.75 13.38
C GLU A 74 -4.11 -8.11 12.60
N THR A 75 -4.39 -7.40 11.51
CA THR A 75 -5.63 -7.57 10.73
C THR A 75 -5.50 -8.58 9.60
N TYR A 76 -4.33 -8.62 8.96
CA TYR A 76 -4.08 -9.43 7.76
C TYR A 76 -2.82 -10.27 7.94
N GLU A 77 -2.95 -11.58 7.72
CA GLU A 77 -1.84 -12.52 7.77
C GLU A 77 -0.74 -12.16 6.75
N ASN A 78 -1.14 -11.66 5.59
CA ASN A 78 -0.23 -11.32 4.49
C ASN A 78 -0.43 -9.86 4.07
N ALA A 79 0.13 -8.93 4.86
CA ALA A 79 0.13 -7.51 4.53
C ALA A 79 1.40 -7.10 3.76
N CYS A 80 1.24 -6.21 2.77
CA CYS A 80 2.34 -5.62 2.02
C CYS A 80 2.22 -4.09 2.02
N LEU A 81 3.35 -3.40 2.21
CA LEU A 81 3.46 -1.96 2.00
C LEU A 81 4.11 -1.70 0.64
N VAL A 82 3.40 -1.03 -0.27
CA VAL A 82 3.92 -0.59 -1.56
C VAL A 82 4.29 0.87 -1.46
N VAL A 83 5.60 1.16 -1.52
CA VAL A 83 6.13 2.53 -1.51
C VAL A 83 6.37 2.99 -2.94
N GLU A 84 5.72 4.07 -3.35
CA GLU A 84 5.76 4.58 -4.72
C GLU A 84 6.53 5.90 -4.83
N GLY A 85 7.21 6.11 -5.95
CA GLY A 85 8.00 7.31 -6.24
C GLY A 85 9.49 7.05 -6.40
N ASP A 86 10.25 8.11 -6.68
CA ASP A 86 11.70 8.02 -6.86
C ASP A 86 12.41 8.00 -5.49
N VAL A 87 12.64 6.79 -5.00
CA VAL A 87 13.35 6.53 -3.74
C VAL A 87 14.76 7.13 -3.75
N VAL A 88 15.47 7.10 -4.89
CA VAL A 88 16.85 7.59 -4.98
C VAL A 88 16.89 9.10 -4.84
N SER A 89 16.01 9.81 -5.55
CA SER A 89 15.91 11.26 -5.45
C SER A 89 15.42 11.68 -4.07
N ALA A 90 14.41 10.99 -3.52
CA ALA A 90 13.89 11.30 -2.20
C ALA A 90 14.92 11.06 -1.09
N ALA A 91 15.69 9.96 -1.15
CA ALA A 91 16.75 9.66 -0.20
C ALA A 91 17.90 10.68 -0.20
N LYS A 92 18.23 11.26 -1.38
CA LYS A 92 19.23 12.34 -1.47
C LYS A 92 18.79 13.63 -0.78
N CYS A 93 17.49 13.87 -0.68
CA CYS A 93 16.94 15.04 -0.02
C CYS A 93 16.83 14.87 1.51
N LEU A 94 17.07 13.67 2.03
CA LEU A 94 17.02 13.43 3.48
C LEU A 94 18.27 13.98 4.15
N GLN A 95 18.06 14.72 5.23
CA GLN A 95 19.17 15.10 6.10
C GLN A 95 19.69 13.94 6.96
N THR A 96 18.89 12.86 7.10
CA THR A 96 19.21 11.70 7.94
C THR A 96 18.98 10.37 7.20
N PRO A 97 19.88 9.96 6.29
CA PRO A 97 19.71 8.73 5.51
C PRO A 97 19.67 7.44 6.35
N GLN A 98 20.23 7.45 7.57
CA GLN A 98 20.22 6.28 8.46
C GLN A 98 18.82 5.97 8.99
N ALA A 99 17.99 6.99 9.21
CA ALA A 99 16.61 6.78 9.65
C ALA A 99 15.79 6.02 8.59
N PHE A 100 16.07 6.27 7.31
CA PHE A 100 15.47 5.53 6.20
C PHE A 100 15.83 4.04 6.25
N TRP A 101 17.13 3.74 6.28
CA TRP A 101 17.59 2.36 6.32
C TRP A 101 17.16 1.64 7.59
N GLY A 102 17.10 2.36 8.72
CA GLY A 102 16.62 1.82 9.99
C GLY A 102 15.13 1.50 10.01
N ALA A 103 14.30 2.23 9.25
CA ALA A 103 12.88 1.90 9.13
C ALA A 103 12.62 0.69 8.21
N LEU A 104 13.58 0.35 7.34
CA LEU A 104 13.49 -0.80 6.42
C LEU A 104 14.07 -2.10 7.00
N ALA A 105 14.91 -2.02 8.04
CA ALA A 105 15.67 -3.14 8.60
C ALA A 105 14.96 -3.77 9.80
#